data_AF-A0A813DJ86-F1
#
_entry.id   AF-A0A813DJ86-F1
#
_cell.length_a   1.000
_cell.length_b   1.000
_cell.length_c   1.000
_cell.angle_alpha   90.00
_cell.angle_beta   90.00
_cell.angle_gamma   90.00
#
_symmetry.space_group_name_H-M   'P 1'
#
loop_
_entity.id
_entity.type
_entity.pdbx_description
1 polymer ?
#
loop_
_entity_poly.entity_id
_entity_poly.type
_entity_poly.pdbx_seq_one_letter_code
_entity_poly.pdbx_strand_id
1 'polypeptide(L)'
;MISHQADLLAAVRALDVAAAERMLDIASTSGQLSDIVNAADEDGQTLLHECSAALRSSDDAQLRGDQMIALLLRHGSPLTPNRLGESALTLAARAVAGAFSIVGGSTVWNEAT
;
A
#
# COMPACT_ATOMS: atom_id res chain seq x y z
N MET A 1 10.75 9.93 -21.89
CA MET A 1 11.34 9.58 -20.59
C MET A 1 10.31 8.76 -19.86
N ILE A 2 10.59 7.47 -19.65
CA ILE A 2 9.68 6.57 -18.94
C ILE A 2 9.83 6.93 -17.45
N SER A 3 8.78 7.51 -16.87
CA SER A 3 8.81 8.02 -15.50
C SER A 3 8.96 6.85 -14.52
N HIS A 4 10.18 6.61 -14.02
CA HIS A 4 10.50 5.54 -13.06
C HIS A 4 9.59 5.57 -11.81
N GLN A 5 9.03 6.73 -11.49
CA GLN A 5 8.04 6.91 -10.44
C GLN A 5 6.66 6.28 -10.77
N ALA A 6 6.19 6.41 -12.02
CA ALA A 6 4.91 5.85 -12.45
C ALA A 6 4.95 4.32 -12.50
N ASP A 7 6.08 3.77 -12.97
CA ASP A 7 6.32 2.33 -12.97
C ASP A 7 6.40 1.76 -11.55
N LEU A 8 7.01 2.50 -10.61
CA LEU A 8 7.09 2.08 -9.20
C LEU A 8 5.71 2.11 -8.55
N LEU A 9 4.92 3.15 -8.81
CA LEU A 9 3.55 3.27 -8.35
C LEU A 9 2.70 2.08 -8.86
N ALA A 10 2.88 1.69 -10.12
CA ALA A 10 2.21 0.52 -10.70
C ALA A 10 2.63 -0.78 -10.00
N ALA A 11 3.92 -0.97 -9.73
CA ALA A 11 4.44 -2.13 -9.01
C ALA A 11 3.88 -2.20 -7.56
N VAL A 12 3.81 -1.07 -6.87
CA VAL A 12 3.23 -0.98 -5.52
C VAL A 12 1.75 -1.32 -5.52
N ARG A 13 0.97 -0.79 -6.46
CA ARG A 13 -0.46 -1.11 -6.63
C ARG A 13 -0.70 -2.57 -6.99
N ALA A 14 0.24 -3.20 -7.70
CA ALA A 14 0.20 -4.61 -8.04
C ALA A 14 0.74 -5.53 -6.91
N LEU A 15 1.27 -4.96 -5.82
CA LEU A 15 1.98 -5.67 -4.75
C LEU A 15 3.14 -6.54 -5.29
N ASP A 16 3.82 -6.06 -6.34
CA ASP A 16 5.02 -6.71 -6.90
C ASP A 16 6.27 -6.23 -6.18
N VAL A 17 6.60 -6.92 -5.08
CA VAL A 17 7.74 -6.62 -4.21
C VAL A 17 9.06 -6.70 -4.98
N ALA A 18 9.22 -7.69 -5.88
CA ALA A 18 10.47 -7.90 -6.61
C ALA A 18 10.73 -6.80 -7.64
N ALA A 19 9.69 -6.29 -8.29
CA ALA A 19 9.79 -5.14 -9.17
C ALA A 19 10.10 -3.86 -8.37
N ALA A 20 9.37 -3.61 -7.28
CA ALA A 20 9.57 -2.43 -6.45
C ALA A 20 10.98 -2.39 -5.83
N GLU A 21 11.50 -3.52 -5.35
CA GLU A 21 12.85 -3.62 -4.79
C GLU A 21 13.93 -3.25 -5.82
N ARG A 22 13.85 -3.85 -7.01
CA ARG A 22 14.79 -3.53 -8.10
C ARG A 22 14.78 -2.05 -8.45
N MET A 23 13.60 -1.44 -8.51
CA MET A 23 13.47 -0.02 -8.83
C MET A 23 14.02 0.88 -7.74
N LEU A 24 13.81 0.53 -6.46
CA LEU A 24 14.34 1.27 -5.33
C LEU A 24 15.84 1.12 -5.19
N ASP A 25 16.41 -0.03 -5.53
CA ASP A 25 17.87 -0.22 -5.60
C ASP A 25 18.51 0.59 -6.73
N ILE A 26 17.86 0.66 -7.90
CA ILE A 26 18.28 1.53 -9.01
C ILE A 26 18.20 3.01 -8.59
N ALA A 27 17.12 3.42 -7.93
CA ALA A 27 16.96 4.77 -7.43
C ALA A 27 18.01 5.12 -6.35
N SER A 28 18.35 4.16 -5.49
CA SER A 28 19.39 4.27 -4.46
C SER A 28 20.77 4.48 -5.09
N THR A 29 21.13 3.67 -6.08
CA THR A 29 22.40 3.80 -6.80
C THR A 29 22.49 5.07 -7.64
N SER A 30 21.36 5.57 -8.15
CA SER A 30 21.29 6.83 -8.90
C SER A 30 21.19 8.08 -8.00
N GLY A 31 21.08 7.92 -6.68
CA GLY A 31 20.90 9.04 -5.74
C GLY A 31 19.53 9.73 -5.79
N GLN A 32 18.55 9.13 -6.47
CA GLN A 32 17.19 9.67 -6.63
C GLN A 32 16.17 9.04 -5.66
N LEU A 33 16.65 8.18 -4.75
CA LEU A 33 15.80 7.45 -3.81
C LEU A 33 14.88 8.37 -3.02
N SER A 34 15.43 9.45 -2.45
CA SER A 34 14.65 10.38 -1.63
C SER A 34 13.56 11.09 -2.42
N ASP A 35 13.84 11.47 -3.67
CA ASP A 35 12.84 12.14 -4.51
C ASP A 35 11.70 11.20 -4.89
N ILE A 36 12.01 9.94 -5.18
CA ILE A 36 11.03 8.93 -5.58
C ILE A 36 10.19 8.45 -4.39
N VAL A 37 10.84 8.21 -3.25
CA VAL A 37 10.20 7.63 -2.06
C VAL A 37 9.34 8.65 -1.31
N ASN A 38 9.71 9.93 -1.35
CA ASN A 38 8.92 11.02 -0.79
C ASN A 38 7.93 11.62 -1.78
N ALA A 39 7.89 11.12 -3.02
CA ALA A 39 6.94 11.60 -3.99
C ALA A 39 5.51 11.33 -3.50
N ALA A 40 4.68 12.37 -3.58
CA ALA A 40 3.26 12.30 -3.33
C ALA A 40 2.50 12.76 -4.58
N ASP A 41 1.31 12.21 -4.79
CA ASP A 41 0.43 12.64 -5.87
C ASP A 41 -0.28 13.98 -5.56
N GLU A 42 -1.20 14.38 -6.42
CA GLU A 42 -1.97 15.62 -6.25
C GLU A 42 -2.86 15.62 -4.99
N ASP A 43 -3.20 14.46 -4.45
CA ASP A 43 -3.97 14.29 -3.21
C ASP A 43 -3.06 14.17 -1.96
N GLY A 44 -1.74 14.21 -2.15
CA GLY A 44 -0.77 14.00 -1.10
C GLY A 44 -0.60 12.52 -0.72
N GLN A 45 -1.06 11.59 -1.55
CA GLN A 45 -0.88 10.16 -1.34
C GLN A 45 0.55 9.77 -1.66
N THR A 46 1.20 9.15 -0.70
CA THR A 46 2.54 8.58 -0.82
C THR A 46 2.45 7.12 -1.27
N LEU A 47 3.59 6.51 -1.60
CA LEU A 47 3.65 5.07 -1.94
C LEU A 47 3.07 4.17 -0.84
N LEU A 48 3.17 4.56 0.43
CA LEU A 48 2.58 3.83 1.55
C LEU A 48 1.04 3.89 1.55
N HIS A 49 0.45 5.02 1.15
CA HIS A 49 -1.01 5.12 1.01
C HIS A 49 -1.52 4.23 -0.11
N GLU A 50 -0.82 4.22 -1.25
CA GLU A 50 -1.13 3.38 -2.40
C GLU A 50 -1.00 1.89 -2.09
N CYS A 51 0.07 1.50 -1.39
CA CYS A 51 0.24 0.13 -0.90
C CYS A 51 -0.91 -0.27 0.03
N SER A 52 -1.31 0.63 0.93
CA SER A 52 -2.39 0.39 1.90
C SER A 52 -3.76 0.28 1.24
N ALA A 53 -4.00 1.00 0.14
CA ALA A 53 -5.21 0.89 -0.67
C ALA A 53 -5.23 -0.40 -1.52
N ALA A 54 -4.05 -0.92 -1.88
CA ALA A 54 -3.91 -2.17 -2.63
C ALA A 54 -4.08 -3.44 -1.77
N LEU A 55 -4.01 -3.31 -0.43
CA LEU A 55 -4.33 -4.40 0.50
C LEU A 55 -5.78 -4.84 0.30
N ARG A 56 -5.95 -5.98 -0.38
CA ARG A 56 -7.25 -6.66 -0.51
C ARG A 56 -7.35 -7.78 0.51
N SER A 57 -8.58 -8.20 0.77
CA SER A 57 -8.98 -9.27 1.70
C SER A 57 -8.55 -10.68 1.26
N SER A 58 -7.31 -10.85 0.81
CA SER A 58 -6.74 -12.13 0.42
C SER A 58 -5.44 -12.33 1.19
N ASP A 59 -5.27 -13.49 1.81
CA ASP A 59 -4.11 -13.81 2.66
C ASP A 59 -2.77 -13.60 1.92
N ASP A 60 -2.71 -13.94 0.63
CA ASP A 60 -1.54 -13.72 -0.22
C ASP A 60 -1.23 -12.23 -0.45
N ALA A 61 -2.27 -11.40 -0.59
CA ALA A 61 -2.12 -9.97 -0.76
C ALA A 61 -1.65 -9.29 0.54
N GLN A 62 -2.04 -9.85 1.68
CA GLN A 62 -1.65 -9.35 2.99
C GLN A 62 -0.16 -9.60 3.25
N LEU A 63 0.34 -10.81 2.96
CA LEU A 63 1.76 -11.12 3.08
C LEU A 63 2.64 -10.24 2.17
N ARG A 64 2.23 -10.05 0.91
CA ARG A 64 2.95 -9.18 -0.04
C ARG A 64 2.87 -7.71 0.35
N GLY A 65 1.74 -7.29 0.89
CA GLY A 65 1.55 -5.95 1.44
C GLY A 65 2.48 -5.66 2.61
N ASP A 66 2.60 -6.59 3.57
CA ASP A 66 3.51 -6.46 4.71
C ASP A 66 4.97 -6.34 4.24
N GLN A 67 5.37 -7.17 3.27
CA GLN A 67 6.70 -7.10 2.66
C GLN A 67 6.93 -5.77 1.93
N MET A 68 5.94 -5.29 1.17
CA MET A 68 6.01 -4.02 0.46
C MET A 68 6.11 -2.83 1.42
N ILE A 69 5.32 -2.82 2.49
CA ILE A 69 5.35 -1.78 3.53
C ILE A 69 6.72 -1.78 4.22
N ALA A 70 7.23 -2.95 4.63
CA ALA A 70 8.55 -3.05 5.23
C ALA A 70 9.65 -2.53 4.31
N LEU A 71 9.54 -2.81 3.00
CA LEU A 71 10.47 -2.33 2.00
C LEU A 71 10.40 -0.81 1.85
N LEU A 72 9.21 -0.23 1.69
CA LEU A 72 9.03 1.22 1.57
C LEU A 72 9.52 1.97 2.82
N LEU A 73 9.27 1.42 4.01
CA LEU A 73 9.77 1.99 5.27
C LEU A 73 11.29 1.93 5.37
N ARG A 74 11.92 0.82 4.95
CA ARG A 74 13.38 0.66 4.91
C ARG A 74 14.04 1.71 4.02
N HIS A 75 13.39 2.08 2.93
CA HIS A 75 13.86 3.11 1.99
C HIS A 75 13.46 4.54 2.38
N GLY A 76 12.78 4.73 3.52
CA GLY A 76 12.49 6.05 4.09
C GLY A 76 11.17 6.68 3.63
N SER A 77 10.17 5.88 3.25
CA SER A 77 8.87 6.41 2.83
C SER A 77 8.17 7.17 3.96
N PRO A 78 7.65 8.39 3.69
CA PRO A 78 7.15 9.25 4.73
C PRO A 78 5.80 8.74 5.27
N LEU A 79 5.69 8.73 6.60
CA LEU A 79 4.48 8.40 7.36
C LEU A 79 3.51 9.61 7.48
N THR A 80 3.75 10.67 6.70
CA THR A 80 2.95 11.89 6.75
C THR A 80 1.53 11.64 6.26
N PRO A 81 0.51 12.28 6.84
CA PRO A 81 -0.85 12.16 6.34
C PRO A 81 -1.01 12.83 4.97
N ASN A 82 -1.97 12.34 4.20
CA ASN A 82 -2.40 12.96 2.94
C ASN A 82 -3.15 14.29 3.17
N ARG A 83 -3.63 14.93 2.09
CA ARG A 83 -4.37 16.22 2.19
C ARG A 83 -5.71 16.12 2.93
N LEU A 84 -6.26 14.91 3.07
CA LEU A 84 -7.46 14.64 3.86
C LEU A 84 -7.16 14.41 5.35
N GLY A 85 -5.88 14.43 5.73
CA GLY A 85 -5.44 14.12 7.09
C GLY A 85 -5.39 12.62 7.40
N GLU A 86 -5.59 11.75 6.41
CA GLU A 86 -5.52 10.30 6.57
C GLU A 86 -4.06 9.85 6.49
N SER A 87 -3.63 9.01 7.43
CA SER A 87 -2.34 8.34 7.33
C SER A 87 -2.47 7.03 6.56
N ALA A 88 -1.35 6.49 6.08
CA ALA A 88 -1.32 5.15 5.47
C ALA A 88 -1.92 4.08 6.42
N LEU A 89 -1.69 4.19 7.73
CA LEU A 89 -2.30 3.32 8.73
C LEU A 89 -3.83 3.43 8.73
N THR A 90 -4.36 4.65 8.64
CA THR A 90 -5.81 4.90 8.59
C THR A 90 -6.43 4.25 7.36
N LEU A 91 -5.75 4.33 6.20
CA LEU A 91 -6.18 3.66 4.98
C LEU A 91 -6.13 2.14 5.09
N ALA A 92 -5.05 1.59 5.65
CA ALA A 92 -4.91 0.14 5.86
C ALA A 92 -5.98 -0.40 6.81
N ALA A 93 -6.22 0.29 7.93
CA ALA A 93 -7.27 -0.07 8.88
C ALA A 93 -8.65 -0.10 8.22
N ARG A 94 -8.95 0.88 7.34
CA ARG A 94 -10.20 0.93 6.58
C ARG A 94 -10.32 -0.21 5.57
N ALA A 95 -9.24 -0.53 4.85
CA ALA A 95 -9.22 -1.64 3.90
C ALA A 95 -9.50 -2.98 4.59
N VAL A 96 -8.91 -3.20 5.77
CA VAL A 96 -9.14 -4.41 6.58
C VAL A 96 -10.53 -4.42 7.22
N ALA A 97 -11.02 -3.29 7.74
CA ALA A 97 -12.36 -3.22 8.34
C ALA A 97 -13.48 -3.49 7.31
N GLY A 98 -13.30 -3.01 6.07
CA GLY A 98 -14.20 -3.33 4.96
C GLY A 98 -14.26 -4.83 4.63
N ALA A 99 -13.15 -5.56 4.82
CA ALA A 99 -13.09 -7.01 4.62
C ALA A 99 -13.98 -7.77 5.61
N PHE A 100 -14.04 -7.32 6.86
CA PHE A 100 -14.82 -7.98 7.92
C PHE A 100 -16.32 -7.69 7.84
N SER A 101 -16.75 -6.61 7.18
CA SER A 101 -18.16 -6.23 7.11
C SER A 101 -19.01 -7.14 6.20
N ILE A 102 -18.40 -7.99 5.36
CA ILE A 102 -19.13 -8.85 4.41
C ILE A 102 -19.53 -10.20 5.06
N VAL A 103 -18.94 -10.58 6.20
CA VAL A 103 -19.25 -11.81 6.95
C VAL A 103 -20.12 -11.47 8.18
N GLY A 104 -21.21 -10.72 7.98
CA GLY A 104 -22.16 -10.37 9.05
C GLY A 104 -23.63 -10.56 8.71
N GLY A 105 -23.97 -11.03 7.49
CA GLY A 105 -25.34 -10.98 6.98
C GLY A 105 -26.18 -12.25 7.08
N SER A 106 -25.62 -13.44 7.30
CA SER A 106 -26.38 -14.70 7.17
C SER A 106 -25.96 -15.79 8.15
N THR A 107 -26.05 -15.54 9.46
CA THR A 107 -26.31 -16.63 10.42
C THR A 107 -27.79 -16.60 10.76
N VAL A 108 -28.57 -17.23 9.90
CA VAL A 108 -29.96 -17.58 10.19
C VAL A 108 -29.91 -18.60 11.32
N TRP A 109 -30.17 -18.13 12.55
CA TRP A 109 -30.47 -18.99 13.68
C TRP A 109 -31.80 -19.68 13.41
N ASN A 110 -31.77 -20.84 12.75
CA ASN A 110 -32.89 -21.76 12.74
C ASN A 110 -32.91 -22.48 14.10
N GLU A 111 -33.47 -21.81 15.11
CA GLU A 111 -34.06 -22.51 16.25
C GLU A 111 -35.38 -23.13 15.77
N ALA A 112 -35.34 -24.40 15.39
CA ALA A 112 -36.53 -25.22 15.23
C ALA A 112 -36.58 -26.23 16.38
N THR A 113 -37.47 -25.90 17.32
CA THR A 113 -38.32 -26.78 18.16
C THR A 113 -38.23 -28.28 17.93
#